data_AF-A0ABD3VK36-F1
#
_entry.id   AF-A0ABD3VK36-F1
#
_cell.length_a   1.000
_cell.length_b   1.000
_cell.length_c   1.000
_cell.angle_alpha   90.00
_cell.angle_beta   90.00
_cell.angle_gamma   90.00
#
_symmetry.space_group_name_H-M   'P 1'
#
loop_
_entity.id
_entity.type
_entity.pdbx_description
1 polymer ?
#
loop_
_entity_poly.entity_id
_entity_poly.type
_entity_poly.pdbx_seq_one_letter_code
_entity_poly.pdbx_strand_id
1 'polypeptide(L)'
;MPKRNFEVSESKQTTGCRCTQVRISIILVICLLIAVCATVVLAVILGMELSKRTRTESSSDVCQEESCIATAARILGSLDLKVEPCEDFYQFSCGKWIENQIVPDDSGFINIFKNLDDDLLKSLRVLLENAPRSDDKSPTHIARTFYNSCINESLVNAVSTSTILQFIEEIGDWPVLSLKEFNDTQWSLEKSLGKARQYNTFLDGPIPSGVIFGLTVLHDYKVAGKYALYLDEPELVLGGRDVYLQGPTSSVMKAYHEFGKAVAVKLGADRTQAAKDFQDLIEFETQLANITVSYHERRDVEKNYNKMTVQMLSERYRQFDWLLYLHTVFAFDESPITINGTEPVIVWMPAYFDKLFKLLNHTRARTVKNYIVWRVIQPSLSGLDDEMLQIKLKFAKVVFGQKQLQPRWKVCTMLTRSYTGQAVSRLFIDNHFGGKQRED
;
A
#
# COMPACT_ATOMS: atom_id res chain seq x y z
N MET A 1 131.97 83.22 13.29
CA MET A 1 131.03 84.07 14.04
C MET A 1 129.86 84.44 13.13
N PRO A 2 128.60 84.43 13.55
CA PRO A 2 127.98 83.47 14.48
C PRO A 2 126.60 82.93 14.00
N LYS A 3 126.35 81.66 14.32
CA LYS A 3 125.15 81.05 14.93
C LYS A 3 123.76 81.43 14.38
N ARG A 4 123.00 80.42 13.92
CA ARG A 4 121.96 79.76 14.74
C ARG A 4 121.41 78.48 14.10
N ASN A 5 121.39 77.43 14.91
CA ASN A 5 120.64 76.18 14.76
C ASN A 5 119.15 76.41 15.04
N PHE A 6 118.26 75.56 14.52
CA PHE A 6 117.50 74.56 15.31
C PHE A 6 116.46 73.76 14.48
N GLU A 7 116.42 72.44 14.73
CA GLU A 7 115.34 71.41 14.65
C GLU A 7 114.47 71.26 13.38
N VAL A 8 114.56 70.17 12.60
CA VAL A 8 114.14 68.74 12.77
C VAL A 8 112.62 68.51 12.77
N SER A 9 112.14 67.83 11.72
CA SER A 9 111.00 66.89 11.76
C SER A 9 111.08 65.94 10.55
N GLU A 10 111.51 64.70 10.80
CA GLU A 10 111.29 63.56 9.92
C GLU A 10 109.80 63.18 9.91
N SER A 11 109.23 62.88 8.74
CA SER A 11 108.10 61.93 8.68
C SER A 11 108.39 60.85 7.63
N LYS A 12 108.28 59.61 8.12
CA LYS A 12 108.63 58.36 7.45
C LYS A 12 107.65 58.05 6.31
N GLN A 13 108.21 57.54 5.22
CA GLN A 13 107.51 56.66 4.27
C GLN A 13 106.93 55.44 4.99
N THR A 14 105.66 55.13 4.73
CA THR A 14 105.14 53.75 4.77
C THR A 14 104.07 53.57 3.69
N THR A 15 104.50 52.91 2.61
CA THR A 15 103.68 52.22 1.62
C THR A 15 102.98 51.02 2.26
N GLY A 16 101.65 50.88 2.12
CA GLY A 16 100.91 49.75 2.71
C GLY A 16 99.49 49.55 2.16
N CYS A 17 99.40 48.67 1.15
CA CYS A 17 98.27 47.82 0.72
C CYS A 17 96.82 48.21 1.08
N ARG A 18 96.05 48.73 0.09
CA ARG A 18 94.63 49.13 0.23
C ARG A 18 93.66 48.32 -0.65
N CYS A 19 93.98 47.06 -1.00
CA CYS A 19 93.22 46.26 -1.99
C CYS A 19 92.58 44.96 -1.44
N THR A 20 92.92 44.51 -0.23
CA THR A 20 92.43 43.23 0.36
C THR A 20 91.17 43.38 1.22
N GLN A 21 90.99 44.52 1.91
CA GLN A 21 89.82 44.73 2.80
C GLN A 21 88.49 44.89 2.05
N VAL A 22 88.47 45.51 0.87
CA VAL A 22 87.23 45.73 0.09
C VAL A 22 86.70 44.40 -0.49
N ARG A 23 87.60 43.49 -0.89
CA ARG A 23 87.22 42.17 -1.43
C ARG A 23 86.58 41.28 -0.37
N ILE A 24 87.08 41.31 0.88
CA ILE A 24 86.52 40.52 1.98
C ILE A 24 85.11 41.01 2.36
N SER A 25 84.90 42.33 2.41
CA SER A 25 83.58 42.90 2.69
C SER A 25 82.54 42.57 1.61
N ILE A 26 82.92 42.56 0.33
CA ILE A 26 82.04 42.16 -0.77
C ILE A 26 81.68 40.67 -0.68
N ILE A 27 82.65 39.80 -0.38
CA ILE A 27 82.40 38.36 -0.21
C ILE A 27 81.46 38.11 0.98
N LEU A 28 81.64 38.82 2.10
CA LEU A 28 80.76 38.70 3.27
C LEU A 28 79.32 39.13 2.95
N VAL A 29 79.13 40.24 2.23
CA VAL A 29 77.79 40.70 1.80
C VAL A 29 77.14 39.71 0.85
N ILE A 30 77.90 39.14 -0.09
CA ILE A 30 77.40 38.11 -1.02
C ILE A 30 76.99 36.84 -0.25
N CYS A 31 77.82 36.38 0.69
CA CYS A 31 77.49 35.23 1.55
C CYS A 31 76.23 35.48 2.39
N LEU A 32 76.04 36.70 2.90
CA LEU A 32 74.86 37.09 3.68
C LEU A 32 73.61 37.13 2.81
N LEU A 33 73.71 37.65 1.58
CA LEU A 33 72.61 37.64 0.61
C LEU A 33 72.23 36.22 0.20
N ILE A 34 73.22 35.34 -0.04
CA ILE A 34 72.98 33.92 -0.36
C ILE A 34 72.31 33.21 0.82
N ALA A 35 72.75 33.48 2.06
CA ALA A 35 72.14 32.92 3.26
C ALA A 35 70.68 33.38 3.42
N VAL A 36 70.39 34.66 3.20
CA VAL A 36 69.01 35.20 3.24
C VAL A 36 68.15 34.61 2.12
N CYS A 37 68.68 34.49 0.89
CA CYS A 37 67.95 33.84 -0.18
C CYS A 37 67.68 32.36 0.13
N ALA A 38 68.65 31.64 0.70
CA ALA A 38 68.49 30.25 1.09
C ALA A 38 67.43 30.08 2.19
N THR A 39 67.40 30.96 3.20
CA THR A 39 66.39 30.90 4.26
C THR A 39 64.98 31.24 3.75
N VAL A 40 64.85 32.20 2.84
CA VAL A 40 63.57 32.53 2.18
C VAL A 40 63.09 31.36 1.33
N VAL A 41 63.96 30.73 0.54
CA VAL A 41 63.61 29.55 -0.26
C VAL A 41 63.20 28.38 0.64
N LEU A 42 63.91 28.12 1.73
CA LEU A 42 63.56 27.07 2.68
C LEU A 42 62.19 27.32 3.34
N ALA A 43 61.91 28.58 3.72
CA ALA A 43 60.63 28.97 4.31
C ALA A 43 59.46 28.83 3.31
N VAL A 44 59.69 29.16 2.04
CA VAL A 44 58.70 28.94 0.96
C VAL A 44 58.45 27.45 0.73
N ILE A 45 59.51 26.62 0.70
CA ILE A 45 59.37 25.16 0.54
C ILE A 45 58.61 24.56 1.74
N LEU A 46 58.96 24.93 2.97
CA LEU A 46 58.24 24.51 4.18
C LEU A 46 56.78 24.97 4.17
N GLY A 47 56.51 26.20 3.73
CA GLY A 47 55.16 26.73 3.57
C GLY A 47 54.35 25.96 2.53
N MET A 48 54.96 25.59 1.39
CA MET A 48 54.33 24.76 0.37
C MET A 48 54.04 23.34 0.85
N GLU A 49 54.94 22.75 1.64
CA GLU A 49 54.76 21.38 2.13
C GLU A 49 53.73 21.31 3.29
N LEU A 50 53.67 22.34 4.14
CA LEU A 50 52.60 22.50 5.14
C LEU A 50 51.24 22.78 4.48
N SER A 51 51.22 23.54 3.38
CA SER A 51 50.00 23.79 2.59
C SER A 51 49.51 22.54 1.85
N LYS A 52 50.42 21.68 1.37
CA LYS A 52 50.06 20.36 0.84
C LYS A 52 49.49 19.46 1.93
N ARG A 53 50.12 19.41 3.10
CA ARG A 53 49.71 18.55 4.22
C ARG A 53 48.32 18.89 4.74
N THR A 54 48.00 20.19 4.85
CA THR A 54 46.66 20.68 5.21
C THR A 54 45.60 20.45 4.13
N ARG A 55 45.96 20.39 2.84
CA ARG A 55 45.01 20.01 1.77
C ARG A 55 44.70 18.52 1.73
N THR A 56 45.64 17.65 2.11
CA THR A 56 45.42 16.19 2.11
C THR A 56 44.57 15.66 3.28
N GLU A 57 44.36 16.42 4.35
CA GLU A 57 43.53 16.00 5.50
C GLU A 57 42.07 16.51 5.44
N SER A 58 41.71 17.29 4.42
CA SER A 58 40.41 17.98 4.32
C SER A 58 39.54 17.50 3.14
N SER A 59 39.63 16.24 2.72
CA SER A 59 38.51 15.60 2.01
C SER A 59 37.79 14.70 3.01
N SER A 60 36.77 15.22 3.68
CA SER A 60 35.85 14.33 4.41
C SER A 60 35.20 13.40 3.38
N ASP A 61 35.29 12.08 3.56
CA ASP A 61 34.57 11.06 2.76
C ASP A 61 33.03 11.12 2.91
N VAL A 62 32.50 12.28 3.32
CA VAL A 62 31.08 12.52 3.56
C VAL A 62 30.44 12.93 2.26
N CYS A 63 29.43 12.18 1.82
CA CYS A 63 28.64 12.52 0.65
C CYS A 63 27.92 13.86 0.84
N GLN A 64 28.21 14.83 -0.02
CA GLN A 64 27.60 16.17 -0.02
C GLN A 64 26.60 16.36 -1.17
N GLU A 65 26.26 15.29 -1.89
CA GLU A 65 25.20 15.35 -2.89
C GLU A 65 23.85 15.68 -2.24
N GLU A 66 22.99 16.39 -2.98
CA GLU A 66 21.67 16.79 -2.51
C GLU A 66 20.84 15.58 -2.03
N SER A 67 20.91 14.47 -2.76
CA SER A 67 20.27 13.19 -2.43
C SER A 67 20.73 12.63 -1.07
N CYS A 68 22.04 12.68 -0.79
CA CYS A 68 22.63 12.25 0.47
C CYS A 68 22.20 13.16 1.62
N ILE A 69 22.23 14.48 1.42
CA ILE A 69 21.82 15.47 2.42
C ILE A 69 20.34 15.30 2.76
N ALA A 70 19.46 15.19 1.75
CA ALA A 70 18.03 14.99 1.94
C ALA A 70 17.73 13.66 2.66
N THR A 71 18.43 12.59 2.29
CA THR A 71 18.26 11.28 2.95
C THR A 71 18.73 11.31 4.39
N ALA A 72 19.89 11.89 4.66
CA ALA A 72 20.43 12.04 6.01
C ALA A 72 19.50 12.88 6.89
N ALA A 73 18.97 14.00 6.37
CA ALA A 73 18.01 14.83 7.07
C ALA A 73 16.72 14.05 7.42
N ARG A 74 16.19 13.25 6.49
CA ARG A 74 15.01 12.40 6.74
C ARG A 74 15.26 11.35 7.82
N ILE A 75 16.42 10.68 7.78
CA ILE A 75 16.81 9.69 8.80
C ILE A 75 16.92 10.38 10.16
N LEU A 76 17.74 11.44 10.26
CA LEU A 76 17.95 12.17 11.52
C LEU A 76 16.67 12.78 12.10
N GLY A 77 15.73 13.20 11.24
CA GLY A 77 14.41 13.69 11.66
C GLY A 77 13.53 12.61 12.28
N SER A 78 13.79 11.32 12.00
CA SER A 78 13.02 10.19 12.54
C SER A 78 13.65 9.59 13.81
N LEU A 79 14.97 9.72 13.97
CA LEU A 79 15.72 9.13 15.08
C LEU A 79 15.42 9.79 16.44
N ASP A 80 15.14 8.96 17.44
CA ASP A 80 15.19 9.34 18.85
C ASP A 80 16.53 8.95 19.48
N LEU A 81 17.49 9.88 19.42
CA LEU A 81 18.85 9.70 19.94
C LEU A 81 18.93 9.59 21.47
N LYS A 82 17.82 9.71 22.19
CA LYS A 82 17.77 9.49 23.65
C LYS A 82 17.62 8.02 24.03
N VAL A 83 17.29 7.16 23.06
CA VAL A 83 17.06 5.73 23.29
C VAL A 83 18.25 4.94 22.78
N GLU A 84 18.72 3.98 23.59
CA GLU A 84 19.82 3.10 23.21
C GLU A 84 19.38 2.13 22.10
N PRO A 85 20.06 2.09 20.94
CA PRO A 85 19.65 1.25 19.81
C PRO A 85 19.63 -0.25 20.12
N CYS A 86 20.42 -0.70 21.09
CA CYS A 86 20.49 -2.11 21.49
C CYS A 86 19.36 -2.53 22.43
N GLU A 87 18.66 -1.58 23.05
CA GLU A 87 17.54 -1.82 23.96
C GLU A 87 16.20 -1.81 23.21
N ASP A 88 15.97 -0.75 22.42
CA ASP A 88 14.79 -0.62 21.57
C ASP A 88 15.15 0.07 20.25
N PHE A 89 15.54 -0.73 19.26
CA PHE A 89 15.90 -0.21 17.94
C PHE A 89 14.71 0.44 17.22
N TYR A 90 13.48 0.04 17.52
CA TYR A 90 12.29 0.63 16.89
C TYR A 90 12.06 2.05 17.41
N GLN A 91 12.09 2.24 18.73
CA GLN A 91 11.99 3.58 19.32
C GLN A 91 13.18 4.45 18.94
N PHE A 92 14.41 3.93 18.95
CA PHE A 92 15.58 4.67 18.47
C PHE A 92 15.41 5.14 17.02
N SER A 93 14.93 4.27 16.12
CA SER A 93 14.84 4.58 14.69
C SER A 93 13.63 5.42 14.28
N CYS A 94 12.50 5.26 14.99
CA CYS A 94 11.21 5.83 14.60
C CYS A 94 10.62 6.79 15.64
N GLY A 95 11.19 6.92 16.84
CA GLY A 95 10.57 7.61 17.98
C GLY A 95 10.14 9.04 17.67
N LYS A 96 11.03 9.86 17.09
CA LYS A 96 10.65 11.22 16.69
C LYS A 96 9.68 11.26 15.53
N TRP A 97 9.71 10.28 14.63
CA TRP A 97 8.68 10.18 13.60
C TRP A 97 7.32 9.99 14.27
N ILE A 98 7.18 9.03 15.20
CA ILE A 98 5.91 8.76 15.90
C ILE A 98 5.40 10.01 16.64
N GLU A 99 6.28 10.73 17.34
CA GLU A 99 5.92 11.96 18.07
C GLU A 99 5.39 13.08 17.17
N ASN A 100 5.95 13.21 15.96
CA ASN A 100 5.62 14.29 15.04
C ASN A 100 4.45 13.98 14.10
N GLN A 101 3.97 12.73 14.06
CA GLN A 101 2.90 12.34 13.14
C GLN A 101 1.53 12.48 13.79
N ILE A 102 0.60 13.06 13.05
CA ILE A 102 -0.80 13.18 13.43
C ILE A 102 -1.59 12.25 12.52
N VAL A 103 -2.33 11.32 13.10
CA VAL A 103 -3.27 10.47 12.35
C VAL A 103 -4.33 11.37 11.71
N PRO A 104 -4.45 11.41 10.37
CA PRO A 104 -5.43 12.24 9.69
C PRO A 104 -6.85 11.84 10.09
N ASP A 105 -7.77 12.81 10.19
CA ASP A 105 -9.15 12.56 10.60
C ASP A 105 -9.92 11.65 9.63
N ASP A 106 -9.47 11.52 8.38
CA ASP A 106 -10.03 10.62 7.37
C ASP A 106 -9.46 9.20 7.42
N SER A 107 -8.67 8.87 8.44
CA SER A 107 -8.00 7.57 8.59
C SER A 107 -7.95 7.09 10.05
N GLY A 108 -7.73 5.78 10.21
CA GLY A 108 -7.54 5.13 11.50
C GLY A 108 -6.09 4.97 11.94
N PHE A 109 -5.15 5.16 11.01
CA PHE A 109 -3.74 4.91 11.22
C PHE A 109 -2.89 5.83 10.36
N ILE A 110 -1.60 5.94 10.70
CA ILE A 110 -0.58 6.56 9.87
C ILE A 110 0.69 5.72 9.93
N ASN A 111 1.31 5.53 8.77
CA ASN A 111 2.61 4.89 8.61
C ASN A 111 3.27 5.42 7.33
N ILE A 112 4.53 5.07 7.10
CA ILE A 112 5.27 5.54 5.93
C ILE A 112 4.62 5.08 4.60
N PHE A 113 4.05 3.88 4.56
CA PHE A 113 3.37 3.36 3.36
C PHE A 113 2.09 4.13 3.04
N LYS A 114 1.33 4.53 4.06
CA LYS A 114 0.16 5.38 3.90
C LYS A 114 0.54 6.76 3.37
N ASN A 115 1.63 7.35 3.87
CA ASN A 115 2.11 8.63 3.36
C ASN A 115 2.47 8.51 1.87
N LEU A 116 3.15 7.42 1.48
CA LEU A 116 3.47 7.12 0.08
C LEU A 116 2.22 6.89 -0.77
N ASP A 117 1.22 6.15 -0.28
CA ASP A 117 -0.04 5.92 -0.99
C ASP A 117 -0.84 7.23 -1.13
N ASP A 118 -0.88 8.08 -0.10
CA ASP A 118 -1.53 9.39 -0.17
C ASP A 118 -0.85 10.31 -1.21
N ASP A 119 0.48 10.28 -1.33
CA ASP A 119 1.21 11.03 -2.36
C ASP A 119 0.99 10.45 -3.76
N LEU A 120 0.99 9.12 -3.90
CA LEU A 120 0.63 8.44 -5.15
C LEU A 120 -0.78 8.83 -5.61
N LEU A 121 -1.76 8.82 -4.71
CA LEU A 121 -3.14 9.18 -5.04
C LEU A 121 -3.25 10.65 -5.51
N LYS A 122 -2.44 11.57 -4.96
CA LYS A 122 -2.39 12.96 -5.46
C LYS A 122 -1.82 13.02 -6.88
N SER A 123 -0.74 12.30 -7.18
CA SER A 123 -0.19 12.23 -8.54
C SER A 123 -1.19 11.63 -9.53
N LEU A 124 -1.85 10.53 -9.15
CA LEU A 124 -2.87 9.88 -9.99
C LEU A 124 -4.07 10.80 -10.24
N ARG A 125 -4.52 11.53 -9.22
CA ARG A 125 -5.60 12.52 -9.36
C ARG A 125 -5.30 13.52 -10.48
N VAL A 126 -4.11 14.11 -10.50
CA VAL A 126 -3.70 15.08 -11.54
C VAL A 126 -3.77 14.46 -12.94
N LEU A 127 -3.38 13.19 -13.10
CA LEU A 127 -3.42 12.49 -14.38
C LEU A 127 -4.85 12.16 -14.84
N LEU A 128 -5.75 11.88 -13.89
CA LEU A 128 -7.14 11.47 -14.09
C LEU A 128 -8.11 12.64 -14.29
N GLU A 129 -7.83 13.82 -13.70
CA GLU A 129 -8.68 15.02 -13.84
C GLU A 129 -8.65 15.64 -15.25
N ASN A 130 -7.69 15.25 -16.09
CA ASN A 130 -7.66 15.66 -17.48
C ASN A 130 -8.89 15.11 -18.23
N ALA A 131 -9.61 15.98 -18.94
CA ALA A 131 -10.82 15.60 -19.66
C ALA A 131 -10.52 14.49 -20.69
N PRO A 132 -11.32 13.40 -20.73
CA PRO A 132 -11.19 12.39 -21.77
C PRO A 132 -11.50 13.04 -23.13
N ARG A 133 -10.67 12.79 -24.14
CA ARG A 133 -10.97 13.21 -25.51
C ARG A 133 -12.05 12.28 -26.06
N SER A 134 -13.04 12.82 -26.75
CA SER A 134 -14.23 12.08 -27.22
C SER A 134 -13.93 11.08 -28.34
N ASP A 135 -12.79 11.21 -29.01
CA ASP A 135 -12.27 10.32 -30.05
C ASP A 135 -11.33 9.23 -29.49
N ASP A 136 -10.92 9.34 -28.23
CA ASP A 136 -10.01 8.40 -27.58
C ASP A 136 -10.77 7.18 -27.05
N LYS A 137 -10.41 5.98 -27.50
CA LYS A 137 -10.94 4.70 -26.98
C LYS A 137 -9.89 3.89 -26.22
N SER A 138 -8.80 4.54 -25.83
CA SER A 138 -7.73 3.88 -25.08
C SER A 138 -8.19 3.45 -23.68
N PRO A 139 -7.46 2.51 -23.04
CA PRO A 139 -7.68 2.20 -21.63
C PRO A 139 -7.60 3.45 -20.73
N THR A 140 -6.79 4.43 -21.11
CA THR A 140 -6.69 5.75 -20.44
C THR A 140 -8.01 6.53 -20.50
N HIS A 141 -8.71 6.51 -21.65
CA HIS A 141 -10.05 7.10 -21.75
C HIS A 141 -11.00 6.45 -20.75
N ILE A 142 -11.02 5.11 -20.67
CA ILE A 142 -11.89 4.37 -19.73
C ILE A 142 -11.62 4.78 -18.28
N ALA A 143 -10.34 4.84 -17.87
CA ALA A 143 -9.97 5.26 -16.52
C ALA A 143 -10.43 6.68 -16.18
N ARG A 144 -10.26 7.64 -17.10
CA ARG A 144 -10.72 9.03 -16.93
C ARG A 144 -12.25 9.14 -16.90
N THR A 145 -12.94 8.41 -17.78
CA THR A 145 -14.40 8.38 -17.82
C THR A 145 -14.97 7.81 -16.51
N PHE A 146 -14.38 6.73 -15.99
CA PHE A 146 -14.74 6.16 -14.68
C PHE A 146 -14.48 7.15 -13.53
N TYR A 147 -13.33 7.82 -13.52
CA TYR A 147 -13.02 8.83 -12.50
C TYR A 147 -14.05 9.98 -12.52
N ASN A 148 -14.37 10.49 -13.71
CA ASN A 148 -15.33 11.59 -13.88
C ASN A 148 -16.76 11.19 -13.50
N SER A 149 -17.18 9.96 -13.77
CA SER A 149 -18.50 9.48 -13.33
C SER A 149 -18.58 9.40 -11.80
N CYS A 150 -17.48 9.05 -11.14
CA CYS A 150 -17.42 8.99 -9.68
C CYS A 150 -17.40 10.39 -9.02
N ILE A 151 -16.72 11.36 -9.63
CA ILE A 151 -16.61 12.75 -9.13
C ILE A 151 -17.92 13.54 -9.26
N ASN A 152 -18.79 13.18 -10.20
CA ASN A 152 -20.05 13.88 -10.41
C ASN A 152 -21.08 13.55 -9.31
N GLU A 153 -20.92 14.19 -8.14
CA GLU A 153 -21.77 13.98 -6.95
C GLU A 153 -23.25 14.25 -7.23
N SER A 154 -23.57 15.26 -8.05
CA SER A 154 -24.96 15.57 -8.40
C SER A 154 -25.62 14.41 -9.15
N LEU A 155 -24.90 13.78 -10.09
CA LEU A 155 -25.40 12.61 -10.79
C LEU A 155 -25.52 11.40 -9.84
N VAL A 156 -24.47 11.13 -9.05
CA VAL A 156 -24.45 10.00 -8.11
C VAL A 156 -25.61 10.10 -7.11
N ASN A 157 -25.80 11.27 -6.49
CA ASN A 157 -26.88 11.51 -5.54
C ASN A 157 -28.27 11.35 -6.19
N ALA A 158 -28.40 11.64 -7.50
CA ALA A 158 -29.67 11.48 -8.22
C ALA A 158 -30.01 10.02 -8.59
N VAL A 159 -29.00 9.16 -8.82
CA VAL A 159 -29.22 7.79 -9.37
C VAL A 159 -28.82 6.65 -8.42
N SER A 160 -28.17 6.94 -7.29
CA SER A 160 -27.60 5.95 -6.36
C SER A 160 -28.61 4.87 -5.94
N THR A 161 -29.76 5.27 -5.36
CA THR A 161 -30.76 4.33 -4.84
C THR A 161 -31.38 3.47 -5.94
N SER A 162 -31.74 4.05 -7.09
CA SER A 162 -32.33 3.27 -8.19
C SER A 162 -31.32 2.29 -8.79
N THR A 163 -30.06 2.72 -8.94
CA THR A 163 -28.99 1.86 -9.50
C THR A 163 -28.71 0.67 -8.60
N ILE A 164 -28.60 0.87 -7.29
CA ILE A 164 -28.32 -0.25 -6.38
C ILE A 164 -29.52 -1.20 -6.24
N LEU A 165 -30.75 -0.70 -6.32
CA LEU A 165 -31.95 -1.55 -6.33
C LEU A 165 -32.01 -2.41 -7.60
N GLN A 166 -31.74 -1.83 -8.78
CA GLN A 166 -31.62 -2.58 -10.03
C GLN A 166 -30.53 -3.66 -9.95
N PHE A 167 -29.37 -3.31 -9.39
CA PHE A 167 -28.28 -4.27 -9.18
C PHE A 167 -28.68 -5.42 -8.24
N ILE A 168 -29.46 -5.13 -7.18
CA ILE A 168 -29.99 -6.15 -6.28
C ILE A 168 -30.95 -7.10 -7.01
N GLU A 169 -31.84 -6.56 -7.85
CA GLU A 169 -32.74 -7.36 -8.69
C GLU A 169 -31.94 -8.26 -9.66
N GLU A 170 -30.89 -7.71 -10.28
CA GLU A 170 -29.98 -8.48 -11.13
C GLU A 170 -29.36 -9.65 -10.37
N ILE A 171 -28.84 -9.47 -9.15
CA ILE A 171 -28.25 -10.56 -8.35
C ILE A 171 -29.30 -11.62 -7.89
N GLY A 172 -30.59 -11.29 -8.00
CA GLY A 172 -31.70 -12.19 -7.70
C GLY A 172 -32.36 -11.88 -6.36
N ASP A 173 -32.68 -10.60 -6.14
CA ASP A 173 -33.40 -10.02 -5.02
C ASP A 173 -32.72 -10.10 -3.65
N TRP A 174 -33.08 -9.16 -2.76
CA TRP A 174 -32.64 -9.16 -1.37
C TRP A 174 -33.83 -9.37 -0.42
N PRO A 175 -33.95 -10.53 0.25
CA PRO A 175 -35.13 -10.83 1.07
C PRO A 175 -35.45 -9.77 2.13
N VAL A 176 -34.45 -9.10 2.71
CA VAL A 176 -34.66 -8.01 3.69
C VAL A 176 -35.47 -6.83 3.15
N LEU A 177 -35.44 -6.59 1.83
CA LEU A 177 -36.23 -5.54 1.17
C LEU A 177 -37.66 -6.00 0.83
N SER A 178 -37.95 -7.29 0.94
CA SER A 178 -39.24 -7.87 0.60
C SER A 178 -40.13 -8.03 1.84
N LEU A 179 -41.39 -7.59 1.69
CA LEU A 179 -42.46 -7.85 2.66
C LEU A 179 -43.09 -9.24 2.50
N LYS A 180 -42.76 -9.96 1.41
CA LYS A 180 -43.28 -11.31 1.16
C LYS A 180 -42.41 -12.33 1.87
N GLU A 181 -43.05 -13.41 2.34
CA GLU A 181 -42.35 -14.58 2.83
C GLU A 181 -41.40 -15.12 1.76
N PHE A 182 -40.19 -15.50 2.19
CA PHE A 182 -39.16 -16.00 1.29
C PHE A 182 -39.50 -17.44 0.87
N ASN A 183 -39.68 -17.66 -0.43
CA ASN A 183 -39.96 -18.99 -0.96
C ASN A 183 -38.66 -19.77 -1.20
N ASP A 184 -38.30 -20.62 -0.26
CA ASP A 184 -37.10 -21.46 -0.32
C ASP A 184 -37.16 -22.51 -1.44
N THR A 185 -38.35 -23.02 -1.80
CA THR A 185 -38.51 -24.05 -2.83
C THR A 185 -38.11 -23.62 -4.23
N GLN A 186 -38.18 -22.32 -4.54
CA GLN A 186 -37.81 -21.76 -5.85
C GLN A 186 -36.37 -21.24 -5.87
N TRP A 187 -35.69 -21.23 -4.73
CA TRP A 187 -34.36 -20.67 -4.59
C TRP A 187 -33.30 -21.75 -4.75
N SER A 188 -32.29 -21.48 -5.58
CA SER A 188 -31.07 -22.30 -5.68
C SER A 188 -29.90 -21.55 -5.06
N LEU A 189 -29.26 -22.21 -4.09
CA LEU A 189 -28.04 -21.74 -3.44
C LEU A 189 -26.89 -21.66 -4.45
N GLU A 190 -26.74 -22.69 -5.28
CA GLU A 190 -25.70 -22.83 -6.30
C GLU A 190 -25.75 -21.68 -7.30
N LYS A 191 -26.94 -21.40 -7.85
CA LYS A 191 -27.13 -20.28 -8.80
C LYS A 191 -26.87 -18.93 -8.13
N SER A 192 -27.31 -18.76 -6.88
CA SER A 192 -27.10 -17.50 -6.14
C SER A 192 -25.63 -17.26 -5.83
N LEU A 193 -24.90 -18.29 -5.40
CA LEU A 193 -23.45 -18.20 -5.18
C LEU A 193 -22.68 -18.03 -6.49
N GLY A 194 -23.11 -18.70 -7.56
CA GLY A 194 -22.51 -18.58 -8.88
C GLY A 194 -22.64 -17.15 -9.41
N LYS A 195 -23.86 -16.60 -9.36
CA LYS A 195 -24.12 -15.21 -9.76
C LYS A 195 -23.39 -14.21 -8.85
N ALA A 196 -23.39 -14.43 -7.54
CA ALA A 196 -22.63 -13.59 -6.61
C ALA A 196 -21.13 -13.59 -6.93
N ARG A 197 -20.56 -14.74 -7.33
CA ARG A 197 -19.14 -14.83 -7.72
C ARG A 197 -18.84 -14.03 -8.99
N GLN A 198 -19.76 -13.95 -9.95
CA GLN A 198 -19.58 -13.13 -11.16
C GLN A 198 -19.45 -11.62 -10.84
N TYR A 199 -20.08 -11.15 -9.76
CA TYR A 199 -20.01 -9.75 -9.33
C TYR A 199 -18.96 -9.50 -8.24
N ASN A 200 -18.53 -10.52 -7.51
CA ASN A 200 -17.52 -10.40 -6.45
C ASN A 200 -16.08 -10.47 -6.97
N THR A 201 -15.80 -9.81 -8.11
CA THR A 201 -14.45 -9.74 -8.72
C THR A 201 -13.55 -8.69 -8.07
N PHE A 202 -14.13 -7.83 -7.20
CA PHE A 202 -13.42 -6.72 -6.55
C PHE A 202 -12.34 -7.14 -5.55
N LEU A 203 -12.29 -8.43 -5.22
CA LEU A 203 -11.45 -9.01 -4.18
C LEU A 203 -10.51 -10.09 -4.73
N ASP A 204 -10.32 -10.19 -6.06
CA ASP A 204 -9.37 -11.11 -6.69
C ASP A 204 -7.91 -10.67 -6.43
N GLY A 205 -7.50 -10.69 -5.16
CA GLY A 205 -6.12 -10.77 -4.73
C GLY A 205 -5.58 -12.20 -4.85
N PRO A 206 -4.38 -12.49 -4.32
CA PRO A 206 -3.80 -13.84 -4.38
C PRO A 206 -4.57 -14.90 -3.56
N ILE A 207 -5.60 -14.51 -2.80
CA ILE A 207 -6.47 -15.38 -2.00
C ILE A 207 -7.86 -15.40 -2.66
N PRO A 208 -8.49 -16.57 -2.86
CA PRO A 208 -9.80 -16.66 -3.49
C PRO A 208 -10.85 -15.94 -2.64
N SER A 209 -11.32 -14.78 -3.09
CA SER A 209 -12.33 -14.01 -2.37
C SER A 209 -13.74 -14.53 -2.63
N GLY A 210 -14.35 -15.06 -1.57
CA GLY A 210 -15.65 -15.70 -1.62
C GLY A 210 -16.69 -15.06 -0.72
N VAL A 211 -17.95 -15.33 -1.01
CA VAL A 211 -19.06 -15.02 -0.11
C VAL A 211 -19.09 -16.02 1.03
N ILE A 212 -19.39 -17.28 0.69
CA ILE A 212 -19.42 -18.42 1.62
C ILE A 212 -18.19 -19.29 1.43
N PHE A 213 -17.64 -19.36 0.24
CA PHE A 213 -16.32 -19.92 -0.07
C PHE A 213 -15.78 -19.20 -1.30
N GLY A 214 -14.47 -19.15 -1.44
CA GLY A 214 -13.79 -18.55 -2.58
C GLY A 214 -13.60 -19.55 -3.71
N LEU A 215 -13.73 -19.08 -4.94
CA LEU A 215 -13.36 -19.81 -6.15
C LEU A 215 -12.46 -18.92 -6.99
N THR A 216 -11.28 -19.38 -7.39
CA THR A 216 -10.40 -18.63 -8.30
C THR A 216 -9.70 -19.58 -9.29
N VAL A 217 -9.09 -19.00 -10.32
CA VAL A 217 -8.25 -19.72 -11.27
C VAL A 217 -6.81 -19.28 -11.02
N LEU A 218 -5.98 -20.21 -10.56
CA LEU A 218 -4.56 -19.97 -10.30
C LEU A 218 -3.69 -21.03 -10.97
N HIS A 219 -2.40 -20.76 -11.06
CA HIS A 219 -1.43 -21.76 -11.50
C HIS A 219 -1.43 -22.95 -10.53
N ASP A 220 -1.47 -24.16 -11.09
CA ASP A 220 -1.22 -25.36 -10.30
C ASP A 220 0.27 -25.41 -9.96
N TYR A 221 0.62 -25.03 -8.73
CA TYR A 221 2.03 -24.92 -8.34
C TYR A 221 2.79 -26.26 -8.37
N LYS A 222 2.08 -27.40 -8.41
CA LYS A 222 2.69 -28.73 -8.59
C LYS A 222 2.74 -29.18 -10.05
N VAL A 223 2.05 -28.49 -10.96
CA VAL A 223 2.01 -28.82 -12.39
C VAL A 223 2.32 -27.58 -13.22
N ALA A 224 3.60 -27.43 -13.57
CA ALA A 224 4.09 -26.30 -14.34
C ALA A 224 3.29 -26.06 -15.64
N GLY A 225 2.98 -24.79 -15.91
CA GLY A 225 2.28 -24.35 -17.11
C GLY A 225 0.79 -24.65 -17.15
N LYS A 226 0.18 -25.20 -16.08
CA LYS A 226 -1.27 -25.43 -16.00
C LYS A 226 -1.93 -24.50 -14.98
N TYR A 227 -3.19 -24.18 -15.26
CA TYR A 227 -4.11 -23.57 -14.31
C TYR A 227 -5.03 -24.63 -13.73
N ALA A 228 -5.58 -24.35 -12.56
CA ALA A 228 -6.60 -25.15 -11.90
C ALA A 228 -7.60 -24.24 -11.17
N LEU A 229 -8.79 -24.78 -10.92
CA LEU A 229 -9.75 -24.15 -10.01
C LEU A 229 -9.25 -24.32 -8.57
N TYR A 230 -9.26 -23.25 -7.80
CA TYR A 230 -8.96 -23.28 -6.37
C TYR A 230 -10.21 -22.92 -5.59
N LEU A 231 -10.59 -23.79 -4.64
CA LEU A 231 -11.63 -23.55 -3.66
C LEU A 231 -10.98 -23.30 -2.29
N ASP A 232 -11.40 -22.27 -1.57
CA ASP A 232 -10.89 -21.94 -0.24
C ASP A 232 -12.01 -21.36 0.63
N GLU A 233 -11.75 -21.25 1.93
CA GLU A 233 -12.64 -20.54 2.86
C GLU A 233 -12.77 -19.05 2.48
N PRO A 234 -13.87 -18.38 2.85
CA PRO A 234 -14.11 -17.01 2.45
C PRO A 234 -13.32 -16.03 3.32
N GLU A 235 -13.07 -14.83 2.78
CA GLU A 235 -12.82 -13.67 3.62
C GLU A 235 -14.12 -13.23 4.29
N LEU A 236 -14.04 -12.67 5.50
CA LEU A 236 -15.21 -12.19 6.26
C LEU A 236 -15.25 -10.66 6.26
N VAL A 237 -16.44 -10.08 6.47
CA VAL A 237 -16.62 -8.62 6.38
C VAL A 237 -15.77 -7.84 7.39
N LEU A 238 -15.59 -8.37 8.60
CA LEU A 238 -14.77 -7.74 9.64
C LEU A 238 -13.30 -8.19 9.61
N GLY A 239 -12.88 -8.90 8.57
CA GLY A 239 -11.53 -9.44 8.43
C GLY A 239 -11.36 -10.75 9.18
N GLY A 240 -10.41 -10.78 10.12
CA GLY A 240 -10.01 -12.02 10.79
C GLY A 240 -11.08 -12.61 11.72
N ARG A 241 -11.06 -13.95 11.85
CA ARG A 241 -11.88 -14.73 12.78
C ARG A 241 -11.93 -14.15 14.20
N ASP A 242 -10.80 -13.62 14.68
CA ASP A 242 -10.66 -13.13 16.06
C ASP A 242 -11.61 -11.98 16.40
N VAL A 243 -12.03 -11.19 15.42
CA VAL A 243 -13.01 -10.10 15.64
C VAL A 243 -14.37 -10.66 16.04
N TYR A 244 -14.80 -11.76 15.40
CA TYR A 244 -16.07 -12.42 15.69
C TYR A 244 -16.06 -13.15 17.04
N LEU A 245 -14.87 -13.62 17.48
CA LEU A 245 -14.69 -14.27 18.78
C LEU A 245 -14.85 -13.33 19.98
N GLN A 246 -14.81 -12.01 19.77
CA GLN A 246 -15.10 -11.01 20.83
C GLN A 246 -16.58 -11.03 21.28
N GLY A 247 -17.45 -11.68 20.51
CA GLY A 247 -18.85 -11.88 20.84
C GLY A 247 -19.77 -10.72 20.48
N PRO A 248 -21.10 -10.95 20.53
CA PRO A 248 -22.12 -10.03 20.02
C PRO A 248 -22.26 -8.73 20.85
N THR A 249 -21.71 -8.70 22.06
CA THR A 249 -21.78 -7.54 22.94
C THR A 249 -20.69 -6.49 22.65
N SER A 250 -19.68 -6.85 21.87
CA SER A 250 -18.59 -5.95 21.47
C SER A 250 -19.12 -4.75 20.67
N SER A 251 -18.43 -3.62 20.78
CA SER A 251 -18.77 -2.39 20.05
C SER A 251 -18.72 -2.59 18.53
N VAL A 252 -17.75 -3.38 18.05
CA VAL A 252 -17.57 -3.70 16.63
C VAL A 252 -18.75 -4.49 16.08
N MET A 253 -19.20 -5.55 16.79
CA MET A 253 -20.34 -6.36 16.34
C MET A 253 -21.65 -5.57 16.34
N LYS A 254 -21.86 -4.72 17.35
CA LYS A 254 -23.01 -3.79 17.39
C LYS A 254 -22.96 -2.79 16.23
N ALA A 255 -21.79 -2.22 15.95
CA ALA A 255 -21.64 -1.30 14.83
C ALA A 255 -21.89 -1.99 13.48
N TYR A 256 -21.47 -3.25 13.32
CA TYR A 256 -21.73 -4.03 12.12
C TYR A 256 -23.23 -4.31 11.92
N HIS A 257 -23.94 -4.65 12.99
CA HIS A 257 -25.40 -4.81 12.97
C HIS A 257 -26.12 -3.52 12.58
N GLU A 258 -25.76 -2.41 13.23
CA GLU A 258 -26.34 -1.10 12.92
C GLU A 258 -26.04 -0.65 11.49
N PHE A 259 -24.83 -0.93 10.98
CA PHE A 259 -24.42 -0.59 9.62
C PHE A 259 -25.31 -1.27 8.58
N GLY A 260 -25.42 -2.58 8.65
CA GLY A 260 -26.23 -3.36 7.72
C GLY A 260 -27.71 -2.99 7.78
N LYS A 261 -28.27 -2.88 8.99
CA LYS A 261 -29.65 -2.44 9.22
C LYS A 261 -29.91 -1.06 8.61
N ALA A 262 -29.02 -0.09 8.84
CA ALA A 262 -29.19 1.27 8.32
C ALA A 262 -29.18 1.30 6.79
N VAL A 263 -28.32 0.51 6.15
CA VAL A 263 -28.29 0.39 4.68
C VAL A 263 -29.60 -0.20 4.17
N ALA A 264 -30.07 -1.32 4.75
CA ALA A 264 -31.33 -1.93 4.31
C ALA A 264 -32.54 -1.00 4.50
N VAL A 265 -32.62 -0.28 5.62
CA VAL A 265 -33.69 0.69 5.87
C VAL A 265 -33.66 1.84 4.87
N LYS A 266 -32.46 2.37 4.54
CA LYS A 266 -32.32 3.39 3.50
C LYS A 266 -32.80 2.91 2.13
N LEU A 267 -32.67 1.62 1.85
CA LEU A 267 -33.14 0.98 0.62
C LEU A 267 -34.62 0.53 0.68
N GLY A 268 -35.33 0.86 1.76
CA GLY A 268 -36.77 0.64 1.87
C GLY A 268 -37.20 -0.58 2.70
N ALA A 269 -36.28 -1.25 3.41
CA ALA A 269 -36.64 -2.32 4.33
C ALA A 269 -37.46 -1.82 5.53
N ASP A 270 -38.35 -2.68 6.04
CA ASP A 270 -38.92 -2.48 7.37
C ASP A 270 -37.81 -2.50 8.44
N ARG A 271 -37.84 -1.55 9.36
CA ARG A 271 -36.79 -1.36 10.38
C ARG A 271 -36.67 -2.56 11.33
N THR A 272 -37.80 -3.16 11.70
CA THR A 272 -37.84 -4.27 12.66
C THR A 272 -37.36 -5.55 11.99
N GLN A 273 -37.84 -5.81 10.77
CA GLN A 273 -37.40 -6.96 9.98
C GLN A 273 -35.92 -6.85 9.60
N ALA A 274 -35.44 -5.67 9.22
CA ALA A 274 -34.03 -5.42 8.94
C ALA A 274 -33.15 -5.70 10.17
N ALA A 275 -33.57 -5.27 11.36
CA ALA A 275 -32.85 -5.57 12.59
C ALA A 275 -32.75 -7.07 12.86
N LYS A 276 -33.83 -7.83 12.64
CA LYS A 276 -33.84 -9.28 12.83
C LYS A 276 -32.99 -9.99 11.77
N ASP A 277 -33.18 -9.68 10.49
CA ASP A 277 -32.44 -10.31 9.39
C ASP A 277 -30.93 -10.07 9.51
N PHE A 278 -30.50 -8.87 9.93
CA PHE A 278 -29.08 -8.60 10.16
C PHE A 278 -28.53 -9.27 11.42
N GLN A 279 -29.36 -9.48 12.45
CA GLN A 279 -28.95 -10.28 13.60
C GLN A 279 -28.68 -11.73 13.19
N ASP A 280 -29.60 -12.34 12.44
CA ASP A 280 -29.48 -13.70 11.93
C ASP A 280 -28.28 -13.85 10.98
N LEU A 281 -28.06 -12.86 10.11
CA LEU A 281 -26.95 -12.84 9.16
C LEU A 281 -25.59 -12.77 9.87
N ILE A 282 -25.46 -11.90 10.88
CA ILE A 282 -24.22 -11.75 11.65
C ILE A 282 -23.95 -13.00 12.49
N GLU A 283 -24.98 -13.63 13.04
CA GLU A 283 -24.83 -14.91 13.73
C GLU A 283 -24.35 -16.01 12.76
N PHE A 284 -24.91 -16.07 11.55
CA PHE A 284 -24.43 -16.97 10.51
C PHE A 284 -22.97 -16.70 10.12
N GLU A 285 -22.57 -15.44 9.91
CA GLU A 285 -21.17 -15.08 9.61
C GLU A 285 -20.24 -15.43 10.78
N THR A 286 -20.70 -15.30 12.03
CA THR A 286 -19.94 -15.72 13.22
C THR A 286 -19.75 -17.23 13.24
N GLN A 287 -20.76 -18.01 12.86
CA GLN A 287 -20.64 -19.47 12.72
C GLN A 287 -19.70 -19.85 11.57
N LEU A 288 -19.74 -19.13 10.45
CA LEU A 288 -18.77 -19.27 9.35
C LEU A 288 -17.34 -19.02 9.86
N ALA A 289 -17.12 -17.92 10.59
CA ALA A 289 -15.82 -17.59 11.20
C ALA A 289 -15.32 -18.68 12.16
N ASN A 290 -16.21 -19.37 12.87
CA ASN A 290 -15.83 -20.44 13.79
C ASN A 290 -15.37 -21.71 13.08
N ILE A 291 -15.81 -21.95 11.85
CA ILE A 291 -15.42 -23.13 11.08
C ILE A 291 -14.22 -22.88 10.16
N THR A 292 -13.80 -21.63 9.96
CA THR A 292 -12.54 -21.31 9.26
C THR A 292 -11.33 -21.83 10.03
N VAL A 293 -10.26 -22.07 9.28
CA VAL A 293 -9.02 -22.65 9.79
C VAL A 293 -8.11 -21.55 10.32
N SER A 294 -7.34 -21.84 11.38
CA SER A 294 -6.43 -20.83 11.96
C SER A 294 -5.29 -20.47 10.99
N TYR A 295 -4.80 -19.25 11.06
CA TYR A 295 -3.69 -18.79 10.19
C TYR A 295 -2.43 -19.67 10.29
N HIS A 296 -2.16 -20.27 11.46
CA HIS A 296 -1.04 -21.18 11.66
C HIS A 296 -1.17 -22.46 10.83
N GLU A 297 -2.36 -23.06 10.79
CA GLU A 297 -2.65 -24.26 10.02
C GLU A 297 -2.61 -24.00 8.51
N ARG A 298 -2.86 -22.75 8.09
CA ARG A 298 -2.80 -22.33 6.68
C ARG A 298 -1.39 -22.33 6.07
N ARG A 299 -0.33 -22.35 6.89
CA ARG A 299 1.06 -22.27 6.42
C ARG A 299 1.60 -23.55 5.79
N ASP A 300 0.99 -24.71 6.06
CA ASP A 300 1.41 -25.99 5.50
C ASP A 300 0.84 -26.20 4.08
N VAL A 301 1.51 -25.59 3.10
CA VAL A 301 1.06 -25.60 1.69
C VAL A 301 0.89 -27.00 1.11
N GLU A 302 1.69 -27.97 1.56
CA GLU A 302 1.66 -29.35 1.09
C GLU A 302 0.41 -30.08 1.60
N LYS A 303 0.11 -29.93 2.89
CA LYS A 303 -1.12 -30.46 3.50
C LYS A 303 -2.39 -29.85 2.90
N ASN A 304 -2.31 -28.59 2.49
CA ASN A 304 -3.46 -27.83 2.01
C ASN A 304 -3.77 -28.08 0.53
N TYR A 305 -2.86 -28.70 -0.22
CA TYR A 305 -3.09 -29.09 -1.63
C TYR A 305 -3.88 -30.40 -1.73
N ASN A 306 -5.19 -30.28 -1.91
CA ASN A 306 -6.09 -31.42 -2.09
C ASN A 306 -6.71 -31.38 -3.48
N LYS A 307 -5.99 -31.90 -4.47
CA LYS A 307 -6.45 -31.97 -5.86
C LYS A 307 -7.42 -33.13 -6.05
N MET A 308 -8.56 -32.85 -6.66
CA MET A 308 -9.58 -33.82 -7.06
C MET A 308 -10.26 -33.36 -8.35
N THR A 309 -11.14 -34.19 -8.92
CA THR A 309 -12.00 -33.75 -10.02
C THR A 309 -13.31 -33.18 -9.49
N VAL A 310 -14.04 -32.40 -10.30
CA VAL A 310 -15.39 -31.93 -9.94
C VAL A 310 -16.32 -33.11 -9.61
N GLN A 311 -16.19 -34.25 -10.28
CA GLN A 311 -16.95 -35.45 -9.96
C GLN A 311 -16.65 -35.94 -8.52
N MET A 312 -15.37 -36.07 -8.15
CA MET A 312 -14.98 -36.48 -6.80
C MET A 312 -15.42 -35.46 -5.74
N LEU A 313 -15.39 -34.17 -6.08
CA LEU A 313 -15.90 -33.10 -5.23
C LEU A 313 -17.41 -33.27 -4.97
N SER A 314 -18.19 -33.51 -6.01
CA SER A 314 -19.64 -33.80 -5.91
C SER A 314 -19.93 -35.08 -5.14
N GLU A 315 -19.09 -36.12 -5.27
CA GLU A 315 -19.24 -37.36 -4.49
C GLU A 315 -19.00 -37.13 -2.99
N ARG A 316 -18.05 -36.25 -2.63
CA ARG A 316 -17.74 -35.88 -1.24
C ARG A 316 -18.78 -34.93 -0.64
N TYR A 317 -19.26 -33.97 -1.40
CA TYR A 317 -20.19 -32.92 -0.97
C TYR A 317 -21.49 -32.97 -1.77
N ARG A 318 -22.26 -34.04 -1.58
CA ARG A 318 -23.47 -34.36 -2.35
C ARG A 318 -24.63 -33.38 -2.15
N GLN A 319 -24.59 -32.57 -1.09
CA GLN A 319 -25.61 -31.59 -0.76
C GLN A 319 -25.57 -30.35 -1.66
N PHE A 320 -24.57 -30.23 -2.53
CA PHE A 320 -24.34 -29.05 -3.36
C PHE A 320 -24.03 -29.47 -4.80
N ASP A 321 -24.77 -28.90 -5.76
CA ASP A 321 -24.52 -29.16 -7.17
C ASP A 321 -23.36 -28.30 -7.70
N TRP A 322 -22.14 -28.84 -7.59
CA TRP A 322 -20.92 -28.16 -8.03
C TRP A 322 -20.88 -27.87 -9.53
N LEU A 323 -21.46 -28.74 -10.36
CA LEU A 323 -21.50 -28.49 -11.80
C LEU A 323 -22.43 -27.33 -12.10
N LEU A 324 -23.62 -27.28 -11.49
CA LEU A 324 -24.52 -26.14 -11.63
C LEU A 324 -23.89 -24.83 -11.14
N TYR A 325 -23.20 -24.85 -9.99
CA TYR A 325 -22.47 -23.69 -9.49
C TYR A 325 -21.41 -23.23 -10.49
N LEU A 326 -20.52 -24.12 -10.94
CA LEU A 326 -19.44 -23.78 -11.86
C LEU A 326 -19.97 -23.32 -13.22
N HIS A 327 -20.99 -23.97 -13.78
CA HIS A 327 -21.66 -23.49 -15.00
C HIS A 327 -22.25 -22.11 -14.82
N THR A 328 -22.81 -21.81 -13.65
CA THR A 328 -23.34 -20.46 -13.37
C THR A 328 -22.21 -19.44 -13.29
N VAL A 329 -21.09 -19.74 -12.60
CA VAL A 329 -19.94 -18.82 -12.50
C VAL A 329 -19.39 -18.49 -13.89
N PHE A 330 -19.20 -19.50 -14.73
CA PHE A 330 -18.53 -19.38 -16.02
C PHE A 330 -19.50 -19.16 -17.21
N ALA A 331 -20.76 -18.85 -16.93
CA ALA A 331 -21.74 -18.43 -17.93
C ALA A 331 -21.50 -16.99 -18.37
N PHE A 332 -20.43 -16.78 -19.14
CA PHE A 332 -20.13 -15.50 -19.79
C PHE A 332 -20.71 -15.51 -21.21
N ASP A 333 -21.57 -14.53 -21.52
CA ASP A 333 -22.27 -14.44 -22.81
C ASP A 333 -21.31 -14.43 -24.02
N GLU A 334 -20.14 -13.81 -23.86
CA GLU A 334 -19.16 -13.64 -24.94
C GLU A 334 -18.14 -14.79 -25.05
N SER A 335 -18.01 -15.64 -24.02
CA SER A 335 -17.05 -16.76 -24.00
C SER A 335 -17.46 -17.84 -23.00
N PRO A 336 -18.47 -18.67 -23.32
CA PRO A 336 -18.94 -19.71 -22.41
C PRO A 336 -17.85 -20.77 -22.21
N ILE A 337 -17.42 -20.97 -20.96
CA ILE A 337 -16.47 -22.04 -20.62
C ILE A 337 -17.28 -23.27 -20.19
N THR A 338 -17.10 -24.38 -20.91
CA THR A 338 -17.76 -25.63 -20.56
C THR A 338 -16.92 -26.41 -19.56
N ILE A 339 -17.42 -26.53 -18.33
CA ILE A 339 -16.81 -27.34 -17.27
C ILE A 339 -17.52 -28.70 -17.20
N ASN A 340 -16.79 -29.77 -16.98
CA ASN A 340 -17.36 -31.11 -16.81
C ASN A 340 -16.82 -31.79 -15.55
N GLY A 341 -17.31 -33.00 -15.25
CA GLY A 341 -16.92 -33.75 -14.04
C GLY A 341 -15.42 -34.09 -13.95
N THR A 342 -14.67 -34.02 -15.05
CA THR A 342 -13.22 -34.32 -15.07
C THR A 342 -12.35 -33.09 -14.77
N GLU A 343 -12.93 -31.90 -14.70
CA GLU A 343 -12.20 -30.66 -14.44
C GLU A 343 -11.45 -30.75 -13.10
N PRO A 344 -10.13 -30.46 -13.06
CA PRO A 344 -9.36 -30.47 -11.83
C PRO A 344 -9.71 -29.27 -10.93
N VAL A 345 -9.94 -29.57 -9.66
CA VAL A 345 -10.15 -28.60 -8.59
C VAL A 345 -9.24 -28.90 -7.42
N ILE A 346 -8.60 -27.86 -6.90
CA ILE A 346 -7.76 -27.91 -5.71
C ILE A 346 -8.59 -27.34 -4.56
N VAL A 347 -8.96 -28.20 -3.61
CA VAL A 347 -9.68 -27.81 -2.41
C VAL A 347 -8.66 -27.44 -1.34
N TRP A 348 -8.48 -26.15 -1.14
CA TRP A 348 -7.77 -25.63 0.02
C TRP A 348 -8.65 -25.83 1.26
N MET A 349 -8.09 -26.36 2.35
CA MET A 349 -8.83 -26.58 3.61
C MET A 349 -10.10 -27.46 3.50
N PRO A 350 -10.01 -28.74 3.11
CA PRO A 350 -11.20 -29.62 3.01
C PRO A 350 -12.00 -29.72 4.33
N ALA A 351 -11.35 -29.57 5.49
CA ALA A 351 -12.01 -29.56 6.80
C ALA A 351 -13.01 -28.40 6.98
N TYR A 352 -12.80 -27.27 6.30
CA TYR A 352 -13.75 -26.16 6.27
C TYR A 352 -15.04 -26.58 5.56
N PHE A 353 -14.92 -27.14 4.35
CA PHE A 353 -16.05 -27.57 3.53
C PHE A 353 -16.87 -28.69 4.22
N ASP A 354 -16.21 -29.62 4.91
CA ASP A 354 -16.87 -30.67 5.69
C ASP A 354 -17.80 -30.09 6.81
N LYS A 355 -17.44 -28.94 7.38
CA LYS A 355 -18.25 -28.22 8.38
C LYS A 355 -19.27 -27.27 7.74
N LEU A 356 -18.90 -26.63 6.62
CA LEU A 356 -19.73 -25.67 5.92
C LEU A 356 -21.09 -26.26 5.53
N PHE A 357 -21.11 -27.44 4.88
CA PHE A 357 -22.38 -28.03 4.45
C PHE A 357 -23.27 -28.47 5.62
N LYS A 358 -22.68 -28.78 6.78
CA LYS A 358 -23.44 -29.00 8.02
C LYS A 358 -24.08 -27.69 8.48
N LEU A 359 -23.32 -26.60 8.48
CA LEU A 359 -23.82 -25.28 8.88
C LEU A 359 -24.95 -24.80 7.96
N LEU A 360 -24.77 -24.91 6.63
CA LEU A 360 -25.76 -24.52 5.64
C LEU A 360 -27.09 -25.27 5.82
N ASN A 361 -27.05 -26.58 6.09
CA ASN A 361 -28.25 -27.38 6.32
C ASN A 361 -29.06 -26.97 7.57
N HIS A 362 -28.41 -26.35 8.56
CA HIS A 362 -29.08 -25.88 9.79
C HIS A 362 -29.45 -24.40 9.73
N THR A 363 -29.10 -23.70 8.64
CA THR A 363 -29.34 -22.27 8.48
C THR A 363 -30.56 -22.04 7.59
N ARG A 364 -31.45 -21.13 7.98
CA ARG A 364 -32.61 -20.76 7.15
C ARG A 364 -32.15 -20.19 5.80
N ALA A 365 -32.78 -20.63 4.72
CA ALA A 365 -32.49 -20.19 3.36
C ALA A 365 -32.51 -18.64 3.20
N ARG A 366 -33.49 -17.97 3.84
CA ARG A 366 -33.56 -16.49 3.88
C ARG A 366 -32.30 -15.86 4.46
N THR A 367 -31.76 -16.40 5.54
CA THR A 367 -30.53 -15.90 6.19
C THR A 367 -29.33 -16.04 5.25
N VAL A 368 -29.18 -17.21 4.63
CA VAL A 368 -28.10 -17.47 3.66
C VAL A 368 -28.22 -16.55 2.45
N LYS A 369 -29.41 -16.37 1.88
CA LYS A 369 -29.63 -15.44 0.75
C LYS A 369 -29.37 -13.98 1.14
N ASN A 370 -29.83 -13.54 2.31
CA ASN A 370 -29.52 -12.20 2.82
C ASN A 370 -28.01 -11.99 2.97
N TYR A 371 -27.28 -13.00 3.47
CA TYR A 371 -25.83 -12.96 3.58
C TYR A 371 -25.16 -12.84 2.21
N ILE A 372 -25.57 -13.67 1.25
CA ILE A 372 -25.01 -13.65 -0.12
C ILE A 372 -25.13 -12.27 -0.74
N VAL A 373 -26.32 -11.67 -0.70
CA VAL A 373 -26.55 -10.35 -1.31
C VAL A 373 -25.79 -9.27 -0.55
N TRP A 374 -25.81 -9.28 0.79
CA TRP A 374 -25.05 -8.32 1.60
C TRP A 374 -23.57 -8.31 1.25
N ARG A 375 -22.94 -9.49 1.10
CA ARG A 375 -21.53 -9.63 0.74
C ARG A 375 -21.19 -9.07 -0.65
N VAL A 376 -22.15 -9.03 -1.57
CA VAL A 376 -21.96 -8.46 -2.92
C VAL A 376 -22.19 -6.95 -2.93
N ILE A 377 -23.19 -6.44 -2.22
CA ILE A 377 -23.54 -5.01 -2.27
C ILE A 377 -22.67 -4.16 -1.33
N GLN A 378 -22.19 -4.72 -0.22
CA GLN A 378 -21.49 -3.96 0.82
C GLN A 378 -20.23 -3.23 0.30
N PRO A 379 -19.38 -3.84 -0.55
CA PRO A 379 -18.23 -3.14 -1.12
C PRO A 379 -18.62 -1.94 -2.00
N SER A 380 -19.72 -2.08 -2.77
CA SER A 380 -20.23 -1.07 -3.70
C SER A 380 -20.76 0.19 -3.02
N LEU A 381 -21.08 0.13 -1.72
CA LEU A 381 -21.58 1.28 -0.95
C LEU A 381 -20.64 2.48 -0.96
N SER A 382 -19.34 2.26 -1.23
CA SER A 382 -18.32 3.32 -1.29
C SER A 382 -18.50 4.28 -2.48
N GLY A 383 -19.21 3.85 -3.52
CA GLY A 383 -19.48 4.66 -4.72
C GLY A 383 -20.80 5.43 -4.68
N LEU A 384 -21.62 5.19 -3.66
CA LEU A 384 -23.00 5.68 -3.57
C LEU A 384 -23.10 7.11 -3.04
N ASP A 385 -24.34 7.54 -2.82
CA ASP A 385 -24.72 8.89 -2.34
C ASP A 385 -24.22 9.23 -0.93
N ASP A 386 -24.27 10.52 -0.61
CA ASP A 386 -23.78 11.07 0.66
C ASP A 386 -24.38 10.41 1.89
N GLU A 387 -25.66 10.03 1.87
CA GLU A 387 -26.30 9.40 3.01
C GLU A 387 -25.77 7.98 3.24
N MET A 388 -25.50 7.21 2.17
CA MET A 388 -24.81 5.92 2.28
C MET A 388 -23.40 6.09 2.85
N LEU A 389 -22.67 7.12 2.40
CA LEU A 389 -21.34 7.42 2.93
C LEU A 389 -21.39 7.78 4.42
N GLN A 390 -22.39 8.54 4.87
CA GLN A 390 -22.57 8.85 6.29
C GLN A 390 -22.90 7.61 7.13
N ILE A 391 -23.71 6.68 6.60
CA ILE A 391 -23.97 5.38 7.25
C ILE A 391 -22.65 4.60 7.39
N LYS A 392 -21.85 4.53 6.33
CA LYS A 392 -20.52 3.89 6.35
C LYS A 392 -19.55 4.57 7.31
N LEU A 393 -19.57 5.90 7.43
CA LEU A 393 -18.72 6.64 8.36
C LEU A 393 -19.04 6.29 9.82
N LYS A 394 -20.32 6.12 10.18
CA LYS A 394 -20.70 5.72 11.55
C LYS A 394 -20.11 4.36 11.91
N PHE A 395 -20.09 3.42 10.97
CA PHE A 395 -19.43 2.13 11.11
C PHE A 395 -17.90 2.30 11.23
N ALA A 396 -17.30 3.04 10.29
CA ALA A 396 -15.85 3.24 10.24
C ALA A 396 -15.29 3.97 11.48
N LYS A 397 -16.07 4.86 12.12
CA LYS A 397 -15.74 5.49 13.40
C LYS A 397 -15.48 4.46 14.51
N VAL A 398 -16.33 3.45 14.59
CA VAL A 398 -16.24 2.43 15.64
C VAL A 398 -15.17 1.40 15.33
N VAL A 399 -15.09 0.96 14.07
CA VAL A 399 -14.20 -0.15 13.67
C VAL A 399 -12.78 0.31 13.38
N PHE A 400 -12.62 1.46 12.74
CA PHE A 400 -11.33 1.96 12.26
C PHE A 400 -10.89 3.25 12.95
N GLY A 401 -11.71 3.89 13.79
CA GLY A 401 -11.35 5.16 14.42
C GLY A 401 -11.35 6.38 13.47
N GLN A 402 -11.84 6.21 12.24
CA GLN A 402 -11.93 7.28 11.25
C GLN A 402 -12.95 8.34 11.67
N LYS A 403 -12.58 9.62 11.75
CA LYS A 403 -13.44 10.69 12.27
C LYS A 403 -14.31 11.36 11.21
N GLN A 404 -13.85 11.44 9.96
CA GLN A 404 -14.56 12.07 8.85
C GLN A 404 -14.45 11.27 7.55
N LEU A 405 -15.29 11.59 6.56
CA LEU A 405 -15.20 11.00 5.23
C LEU A 405 -13.88 11.37 4.55
N GLN A 406 -13.36 10.44 3.75
CA GLN A 406 -12.29 10.76 2.82
C GLN A 406 -12.81 11.72 1.73
N PRO A 407 -11.98 12.65 1.25
CA PRO A 407 -12.37 13.51 0.13
C PRO A 407 -12.80 12.68 -1.09
N ARG A 408 -13.86 13.12 -1.78
CA ARG A 408 -14.43 12.38 -2.93
C ARG A 408 -13.38 12.05 -4.00
N TRP A 409 -12.50 12.99 -4.34
CA TRP A 409 -11.41 12.75 -5.30
C TRP A 409 -10.50 11.57 -4.91
N LYS A 410 -10.26 11.38 -3.60
CA LYS A 410 -9.40 10.31 -3.09
C LYS A 410 -10.09 8.97 -3.24
N VAL A 411 -11.36 8.89 -2.85
CA VAL A 411 -12.21 7.70 -3.05
C VAL A 411 -12.30 7.35 -4.53
N CYS A 412 -12.57 8.34 -5.40
CA CYS A 412 -12.67 8.12 -6.84
C CYS A 412 -11.35 7.70 -7.48
N THR A 413 -10.22 8.26 -7.04
CA THR A 413 -8.89 7.83 -7.50
C THR A 413 -8.61 6.38 -7.10
N MET A 414 -8.92 6.01 -5.85
CA MET A 414 -8.78 4.63 -5.38
C MET A 414 -9.66 3.66 -6.16
N LEU A 415 -10.95 3.97 -6.36
CA LEU A 415 -11.84 3.13 -7.14
C LEU A 415 -11.38 3.00 -8.60
N THR A 416 -10.95 4.10 -9.23
CA THR A 416 -10.41 4.09 -10.59
C THR A 416 -9.18 3.20 -10.68
N ARG A 417 -8.25 3.31 -9.72
CA ARG A 417 -7.08 2.42 -9.60
C ARG A 417 -7.49 0.96 -9.43
N SER A 418 -8.50 0.65 -8.62
CA SER A 418 -8.95 -0.73 -8.40
C SER A 418 -9.59 -1.34 -9.65
N TYR A 419 -10.48 -0.60 -10.34
CA TYR A 419 -11.21 -1.12 -11.50
C TYR A 419 -10.43 -1.05 -12.82
N THR A 420 -9.52 -0.08 -12.96
CA THR A 420 -8.78 0.19 -14.20
C THR A 420 -7.27 0.19 -13.98
N GLY A 421 -6.80 -0.62 -13.04
CA GLY A 421 -5.42 -0.59 -12.53
C GLY A 421 -4.34 -0.59 -13.60
N GLN A 422 -4.45 -1.43 -14.63
CA GLN A 422 -3.47 -1.45 -15.73
C GLN A 422 -3.42 -0.14 -16.52
N ALA A 423 -4.57 0.47 -16.77
CA ALA A 423 -4.66 1.76 -17.46
C ALA A 423 -4.05 2.90 -16.61
N VAL A 424 -4.36 2.90 -15.31
CA VAL A 424 -3.82 3.86 -14.34
C VAL A 424 -2.31 3.68 -14.16
N SER A 425 -1.82 2.44 -14.10
CA SER A 425 -0.40 2.12 -14.02
C SER A 425 0.36 2.62 -15.24
N ARG A 426 -0.17 2.43 -16.45
CA ARG A 426 0.43 2.97 -17.67
C ARG A 426 0.54 4.50 -17.60
N LEU A 427 -0.55 5.18 -17.24
CA LEU A 427 -0.57 6.63 -17.05
C LEU A 427 0.51 7.08 -16.07
N PHE A 428 0.62 6.41 -14.93
CA PHE A 428 1.61 6.75 -13.92
C PHE A 428 3.04 6.54 -14.43
N ILE A 429 3.33 5.38 -15.02
CA ILE A 429 4.65 5.04 -15.55
C ILE A 429 5.08 6.05 -16.60
N ASP A 430 4.23 6.34 -17.59
CA ASP A 430 4.55 7.26 -18.69
C ASP A 430 4.90 8.69 -18.21
N ASN A 431 4.47 9.08 -17.00
CA ASN A 431 4.67 10.43 -16.45
C ASN A 431 5.67 10.51 -15.28
N HIS A 432 5.89 9.40 -14.56
CA HIS A 432 6.66 9.40 -13.30
C HIS A 432 7.76 8.34 -13.23
N PHE A 433 7.85 7.43 -14.20
CA PHE A 433 8.82 6.33 -14.17
C PHE A 433 9.49 6.13 -15.55
N GLY A 434 10.81 6.34 -15.63
CA GLY A 434 11.52 6.15 -16.90
C GLY A 434 13.05 6.30 -16.80
N GLY A 435 13.73 5.96 -17.90
CA GLY A 435 15.19 6.04 -17.99
C GLY A 435 15.91 5.08 -17.04
N LYS A 436 16.94 5.59 -16.34
CA LYS A 436 17.80 4.81 -15.44
C LYS A 436 17.06 4.09 -14.30
N GLN A 437 15.93 4.63 -13.84
CA GLN A 437 15.11 4.03 -12.77
C GLN A 437 14.52 2.65 -13.11
N ARG A 438 14.49 2.29 -14.41
CA ARG A 438 14.04 0.98 -14.89
C ARG A 438 15.19 -0.01 -15.06
N GLU A 439 16.43 0.49 -15.16
CA GLU A 439 17.64 -0.30 -15.38
C GLU A 439 18.29 -0.73 -14.06
N ASP A 440 18.12 0.08 -13.01
CA ASP A 440 18.44 -0.23 -11.61
C ASP A 440 17.33 -1.08 -10.95
#